data_AF-A0A5C4WPH7-F1
#
_entry.id   AF-A0A5C4WPH7-F1
#
_cell.length_a   1.000
_cell.length_b   1.000
_cell.length_c   1.000
_cell.angle_alpha   90.00
_cell.angle_beta   90.00
_cell.angle_gamma   90.00
#
_symmetry.space_group_name_H-M   'P 1'
#
loop_
_entity.id
_entity.type
_entity.pdbx_description
1 polymer ?
#
loop_
_entity_poly.entity_id
_entity_poly.type
_entity_poly.pdbx_seq_one_letter_code
_entity_poly.pdbx_strand_id
1 'polypeptide(L)'
;MGARPSFPVVGPGFARRTRARSGRRRAVREGRLRGVAVRSGRRRLLFADESEASVRDLAAMMLTISDNTATDLLAARAGLDRVAATLAELGLAGTVIPCTLREMLDAVGREAGLAGWAELAAAPDMGERLRGPLRAIHTIRTTPADMARLLRLIWRGEAGPEEACAAVRELMARQVTRQRLAMGFPHDVRVAAKSGSLFGVVRNEIGVVRLPDGRRYAAAVFTRAERPYVNEHAINAAIGAAAAAAVQALRGEC
;
A
#
# COMPACT_ATOMS: atom_id res chain seq x y z
N MET A 1 56.58 -53.61 -20.62
CA MET A 1 56.19 -54.46 -19.48
C MET A 1 54.92 -53.85 -18.89
N GLY A 2 53.74 -54.44 -19.13
CA GLY A 2 52.42 -53.86 -18.80
C GLY A 2 52.04 -52.62 -19.64
N ALA A 3 50.78 -52.37 -20.04
CA ALA A 3 49.58 -53.21 -20.10
C ALA A 3 48.62 -52.71 -21.21
N ARG A 4 47.61 -53.50 -21.61
CA ARG A 4 46.47 -53.11 -22.48
C ARG A 4 45.23 -52.80 -21.61
N PRO A 5 44.22 -52.02 -22.07
CA PRO A 5 43.14 -52.43 -23.01
C PRO A 5 43.00 -51.45 -24.21
N SER A 6 42.51 -51.72 -25.43
CA SER A 6 41.50 -52.62 -26.05
C SER A 6 40.05 -52.07 -26.19
N PHE A 7 39.79 -51.34 -27.30
CA PHE A 7 38.63 -51.31 -28.25
C PHE A 7 37.15 -51.46 -27.78
N PRO A 8 36.11 -51.02 -28.56
CA PRO A 8 36.04 -50.64 -30.00
C PRO A 8 35.84 -49.11 -30.24
N VAL A 9 35.51 -48.47 -31.40
CA VAL A 9 34.85 -48.74 -32.73
C VAL A 9 33.32 -49.02 -32.68
N VAL A 10 32.42 -48.68 -33.63
CA VAL A 10 32.45 -48.07 -35.01
C VAL A 10 31.29 -47.03 -35.12
N GLY A 11 31.42 -45.89 -35.81
CA GLY A 11 30.87 -45.69 -37.17
C GLY A 11 30.39 -44.24 -37.49
N PRO A 12 30.04 -43.91 -38.77
CA PRO A 12 30.01 -42.51 -39.25
C PRO A 12 28.69 -42.00 -39.91
N GLY A 13 28.53 -40.67 -39.97
CA GLY A 13 27.47 -39.95 -40.73
C GLY A 13 26.69 -38.95 -39.84
N PHE A 14 26.17 -37.81 -40.33
CA PHE A 14 26.22 -37.21 -41.68
C PHE A 14 26.05 -35.66 -41.60
N ALA A 15 26.23 -34.96 -42.73
CA ALA A 15 25.89 -33.54 -43.00
C ALA A 15 26.56 -32.39 -42.19
N ARG A 16 27.21 -31.46 -42.92
CA ARG A 16 27.67 -30.14 -42.46
C ARG A 16 26.70 -29.04 -42.92
N ARG A 17 26.65 -27.88 -42.21
CA ARG A 17 26.42 -26.46 -42.66
C ARG A 17 25.64 -25.67 -41.59
N THR A 18 25.91 -24.39 -41.27
CA THR A 18 27.05 -23.49 -41.58
C THR A 18 27.26 -22.42 -40.47
N ARG A 19 28.31 -21.60 -40.62
CA ARG A 19 28.71 -20.43 -39.79
C ARG A 19 27.58 -19.33 -39.77
N ALA A 20 27.59 -18.31 -38.89
CA ALA A 20 28.76 -17.59 -38.38
C ALA A 20 28.57 -16.72 -37.10
N ARG A 21 29.72 -16.34 -36.52
CA ARG A 21 30.08 -15.05 -35.88
C ARG A 21 29.08 -14.43 -34.87
N SER A 22 29.30 -14.51 -33.55
CA SER A 22 30.38 -13.91 -32.72
C SER A 22 29.98 -12.58 -32.06
N GLY A 23 29.86 -12.57 -30.74
CA GLY A 23 29.53 -11.35 -29.98
C GLY A 23 29.51 -11.56 -28.47
N ARG A 24 30.68 -11.77 -27.84
CA ARG A 24 30.79 -11.67 -26.37
C ARG A 24 30.52 -10.23 -25.95
N ARG A 25 29.29 -9.90 -25.54
CA ARG A 25 29.00 -8.69 -24.77
C ARG A 25 28.72 -9.04 -23.32
N ARG A 26 29.42 -8.33 -22.44
CA ARG A 26 29.48 -8.48 -20.99
C ARG A 26 28.07 -8.47 -20.38
N ALA A 27 27.64 -9.57 -19.77
CA ALA A 27 26.36 -9.63 -19.08
C ALA A 27 26.42 -8.79 -17.79
N VAL A 28 25.95 -7.55 -17.86
CA VAL A 28 25.67 -6.74 -16.66
C VAL A 28 24.48 -7.40 -15.93
N ARG A 29 24.67 -7.76 -14.66
CA ARG A 29 23.59 -8.29 -13.82
C ARG A 29 22.64 -7.17 -13.41
N GLU A 30 21.71 -6.80 -14.28
CA GLU A 30 20.50 -6.12 -13.84
C GLU A 30 19.67 -7.09 -12.98
N GLY A 31 19.47 -6.74 -11.71
CA GLY A 31 18.62 -7.47 -10.79
C GLY A 31 17.14 -7.31 -11.12
N ARG A 32 16.67 -7.89 -12.24
CA ARG A 32 15.24 -7.97 -12.54
C ARG A 32 14.55 -8.85 -11.50
N LEU A 33 13.97 -8.21 -10.49
CA LEU A 33 12.88 -8.75 -9.69
C LEU A 33 11.81 -9.25 -10.68
N ARG A 34 11.69 -10.58 -10.83
CA ARG A 34 10.69 -11.17 -11.72
C ARG A 34 9.31 -10.72 -11.24
N GLY A 35 8.51 -10.19 -12.16
CA GLY A 35 7.11 -9.87 -11.88
C GLY A 35 6.40 -11.11 -11.35
N VAL A 36 5.63 -10.94 -10.28
CA VAL A 36 4.73 -12.00 -9.82
C VAL A 36 3.51 -11.92 -10.72
N ALA A 37 3.29 -12.94 -11.55
CA ALA A 37 2.09 -13.08 -12.36
C ALA A 37 0.88 -13.38 -11.44
N VAL A 38 0.36 -12.34 -10.77
CA VAL A 38 -0.82 -12.49 -9.92
C VAL A 38 -2.07 -12.50 -10.80
N ARG A 39 -2.62 -13.68 -11.05
CA ARG A 39 -3.91 -13.82 -11.75
C ARG A 39 -5.05 -13.20 -10.91
N SER A 40 -5.41 -11.98 -11.27
CA SER A 40 -6.54 -11.21 -10.73
C SER A 40 -7.89 -11.78 -11.20
N GLY A 41 -8.21 -13.02 -10.82
CA GLY A 41 -9.38 -13.76 -11.30
C GLY A 41 -10.71 -13.08 -10.94
N ARG A 42 -11.45 -12.67 -11.99
CA ARG A 42 -12.77 -12.00 -12.01
C ARG A 42 -12.96 -10.86 -11.00
N ARG A 43 -12.93 -9.60 -11.50
CA ARG A 43 -13.23 -8.35 -10.77
C ARG A 43 -12.45 -8.22 -9.45
N ARG A 44 -11.17 -7.89 -9.54
CA ARG A 44 -10.28 -7.79 -8.37
C ARG A 44 -9.52 -6.46 -8.36
N LEU A 45 -8.68 -6.18 -9.36
CA LEU A 45 -8.16 -4.82 -9.60
C LEU A 45 -9.21 -3.93 -10.31
N LEU A 46 -8.90 -2.65 -10.55
CA LEU A 46 -9.71 -1.74 -11.39
C LEU A 46 -10.00 -2.26 -12.82
N PHE A 47 -9.22 -3.23 -13.31
CA PHE A 47 -9.39 -3.80 -14.64
C PHE A 47 -10.60 -4.75 -14.72
N ALA A 48 -11.36 -4.68 -15.81
CA ALA A 48 -12.47 -5.59 -16.07
C ALA A 48 -11.98 -7.03 -16.33
N ASP A 49 -10.84 -7.15 -17.01
CA ASP A 49 -10.23 -8.39 -17.48
C ASP A 49 -9.10 -8.88 -16.55
N GLU A 50 -8.65 -10.12 -16.77
CA GLU A 50 -7.47 -10.65 -16.08
C GLU A 50 -6.19 -9.91 -16.54
N SER A 51 -5.37 -9.51 -15.57
CA SER A 51 -4.19 -8.69 -15.77
C SER A 51 -3.04 -9.17 -14.88
N GLU A 52 -1.80 -9.07 -15.40
CA GLU A 52 -0.58 -9.22 -14.61
C GLU A 52 -0.04 -7.84 -14.21
N ALA A 53 0.40 -7.69 -12.98
CA ALA A 53 0.96 -6.44 -12.44
C ALA A 53 2.23 -6.74 -11.62
N SER A 54 3.25 -5.89 -11.70
CA SER A 54 4.43 -6.07 -10.85
C SER A 54 4.15 -5.65 -9.42
N VAL A 55 5.00 -6.07 -8.47
CA VAL A 55 4.94 -5.63 -7.07
C VAL A 55 5.02 -4.10 -6.94
N ARG A 56 5.72 -3.43 -7.86
CA ARG A 56 5.79 -1.96 -7.92
C ARG A 56 4.46 -1.34 -8.34
N ASP A 57 3.76 -1.95 -9.28
CA ASP A 57 2.48 -1.44 -9.80
C ASP A 57 1.34 -1.70 -8.80
N LEU A 58 1.37 -2.86 -8.12
CA LEU A 58 0.51 -3.13 -6.97
C LEU A 58 0.75 -2.11 -5.85
N ALA A 59 2.01 -1.80 -5.51
CA ALA A 59 2.33 -0.79 -4.49
C ALA A 59 1.89 0.62 -4.92
N ALA A 60 1.99 0.95 -6.21
CA ALA A 60 1.47 2.19 -6.75
C ALA A 60 -0.06 2.27 -6.60
N MET A 61 -0.81 1.24 -7.04
CA MET A 61 -2.26 1.21 -6.91
C MET A 61 -2.73 1.27 -5.43
N MET A 62 -2.05 0.55 -4.54
CA MET A 62 -2.29 0.61 -3.09
C MET A 62 -2.12 2.04 -2.52
N LEU A 63 -1.09 2.79 -2.96
CA LEU A 63 -0.79 4.10 -2.39
C LEU A 63 -1.50 5.27 -3.08
N THR A 64 -1.62 5.31 -4.41
CA THR A 64 -2.13 6.48 -5.13
C THR A 64 -3.64 6.52 -5.29
N ILE A 65 -4.30 5.36 -5.42
CA ILE A 65 -5.76 5.20 -5.60
C ILE A 65 -6.42 4.33 -4.52
N SER A 66 -5.64 3.76 -3.59
CA SER A 66 -6.15 2.92 -2.49
C SER A 66 -6.80 1.61 -2.92
N ASP A 67 -6.27 0.93 -3.94
CA ASP A 67 -6.82 -0.35 -4.40
C ASP A 67 -6.74 -1.44 -3.31
N ASN A 68 -7.92 -1.92 -2.88
CA ASN A 68 -8.08 -2.90 -1.81
C ASN A 68 -7.50 -4.28 -2.18
N THR A 69 -7.60 -4.68 -3.45
CA THR A 69 -7.04 -5.94 -3.92
C THR A 69 -5.53 -5.85 -3.99
N ALA A 70 -4.97 -4.75 -4.50
CA ALA A 70 -3.52 -4.55 -4.49
C ALA A 70 -2.97 -4.61 -3.05
N THR A 71 -3.74 -4.08 -2.08
CA THR A 71 -3.46 -4.21 -0.64
C THR A 71 -3.47 -5.67 -0.17
N ASP A 72 -4.55 -6.43 -0.41
CA ASP A 72 -4.65 -7.86 -0.05
C ASP A 72 -3.52 -8.71 -0.68
N LEU A 73 -3.19 -8.46 -1.95
CA LEU A 73 -2.16 -9.19 -2.70
C LEU A 73 -0.75 -8.91 -2.16
N LEU A 74 -0.47 -7.65 -1.80
CA LEU A 74 0.78 -7.28 -1.14
C LEU A 74 0.84 -7.87 0.28
N ALA A 75 -0.27 -7.85 1.03
CA ALA A 75 -0.35 -8.46 2.36
C ALA A 75 -0.11 -9.97 2.31
N ALA A 76 -0.71 -10.69 1.36
CA ALA A 76 -0.47 -12.12 1.14
C ALA A 76 0.99 -12.40 0.70
N ARG A 77 1.59 -11.52 -0.12
CA ARG A 77 2.98 -11.66 -0.57
C ARG A 77 4.01 -11.28 0.51
N ALA A 78 3.63 -10.42 1.46
CA ALA A 78 4.43 -10.01 2.60
C ALA A 78 4.30 -10.98 3.79
N GLY A 79 3.10 -11.51 4.06
CA GLY A 79 2.76 -12.29 5.25
C GLY A 79 2.52 -11.38 6.46
N LEU A 80 1.36 -11.51 7.11
CA LEU A 80 0.96 -10.63 8.21
C LEU A 80 1.92 -10.69 9.42
N ASP A 81 2.50 -11.85 9.72
CA ASP A 81 3.48 -12.01 10.81
C ASP A 81 4.74 -11.16 10.58
N ARG A 82 5.21 -11.06 9.32
CA ARG A 82 6.34 -10.19 8.98
C ARG A 82 5.96 -8.71 9.01
N VAL A 83 4.73 -8.36 8.63
CA VAL A 83 4.22 -7.00 8.81
C VAL A 83 4.17 -6.64 10.30
N ALA A 84 3.67 -7.53 11.16
CA ALA A 84 3.64 -7.34 12.61
C ALA A 84 5.05 -7.23 13.22
N ALA A 85 6.00 -8.06 12.78
CA ALA A 85 7.40 -7.96 13.19
C ALA A 85 8.02 -6.61 12.79
N THR A 86 7.86 -6.17 11.54
CA THR A 86 8.35 -4.85 11.09
C THR A 86 7.68 -3.69 11.85
N LEU A 87 6.38 -3.78 12.16
CA LEU A 87 5.71 -2.77 13.01
C LEU A 87 6.33 -2.71 14.42
N ALA A 88 6.66 -3.86 15.01
CA ALA A 88 7.33 -3.93 16.31
C ALA A 88 8.77 -3.38 16.26
N GLU A 89 9.56 -3.75 15.24
CA GLU A 89 10.93 -3.26 15.00
C GLU A 89 10.98 -1.72 14.85
N LEU A 90 9.99 -1.14 14.14
CA LEU A 90 9.85 0.31 13.99
C LEU A 90 9.30 1.00 15.26
N GLY A 91 8.89 0.24 16.27
CA GLY A 91 8.32 0.72 17.54
C GLY A 91 6.91 1.31 17.40
N LEU A 92 6.07 0.70 16.55
CA LEU A 92 4.70 1.12 16.25
C LEU A 92 3.69 0.28 17.05
N ALA A 93 3.83 0.31 18.38
CA ALA A 93 3.11 -0.56 19.31
C ALA A 93 1.58 -0.35 19.38
N GLY A 94 1.08 0.78 18.86
CA GLY A 94 -0.36 1.04 18.73
C GLY A 94 -0.96 0.52 17.41
N THR A 95 -0.11 0.06 16.48
CA THR A 95 -0.49 -0.37 15.13
C THR A 95 -0.65 -1.88 15.06
N VAL A 96 -1.86 -2.35 14.76
CA VAL A 96 -2.22 -3.77 14.76
C VAL A 96 -2.99 -4.10 13.49
N ILE A 97 -2.47 -5.05 12.71
CA ILE A 97 -3.04 -5.54 11.45
C ILE A 97 -3.18 -7.07 11.56
N PRO A 98 -4.22 -7.58 12.24
CA PRO A 98 -4.32 -9.00 12.60
C PRO A 98 -4.92 -9.88 11.49
N CYS A 99 -5.41 -9.26 10.42
CA CYS A 99 -6.07 -9.91 9.29
C CYS A 99 -5.90 -9.03 8.02
N THR A 100 -6.22 -9.60 6.86
CA THR A 100 -6.32 -8.87 5.59
C THR A 100 -7.52 -7.92 5.58
N LEU A 101 -7.56 -7.01 4.60
CA LEU A 101 -8.68 -6.10 4.41
C LEU A 101 -9.95 -6.87 4.02
N ARG A 102 -9.80 -7.92 3.20
CA ARG A 102 -10.88 -8.86 2.89
C ARG A 102 -11.49 -9.51 4.12
N GLU A 103 -10.68 -10.11 4.98
CA GLU A 103 -11.17 -10.81 6.18
C GLU A 103 -11.90 -9.86 7.14
N MET A 104 -11.45 -8.60 7.26
CA MET A 104 -12.16 -7.56 8.00
C MET A 104 -13.51 -7.23 7.36
N LEU A 105 -13.57 -7.01 6.04
CA LEU A 105 -14.81 -6.70 5.33
C LEU A 105 -15.80 -7.89 5.33
N ASP A 106 -15.31 -9.13 5.22
CA ASP A 106 -16.12 -10.34 5.32
C ASP A 106 -16.59 -10.61 6.77
N ALA A 107 -15.88 -10.10 7.78
CA ALA A 107 -16.39 -10.03 9.16
C ALA A 107 -17.49 -8.96 9.30
N VAL A 108 -17.34 -7.78 8.70
CA VAL A 108 -18.41 -6.75 8.64
C VAL A 108 -19.67 -7.30 7.99
N GLY A 109 -19.55 -8.04 6.87
CA GLY A 109 -20.69 -8.70 6.21
C GLY A 109 -21.47 -9.65 7.14
N ARG A 110 -20.74 -10.42 7.95
CA ARG A 110 -21.33 -11.36 8.93
C ARG A 110 -21.95 -10.66 10.14
N GLU A 111 -21.33 -9.58 10.64
CA GLU A 111 -21.92 -8.72 11.67
C GLU A 111 -23.17 -7.97 11.15
N ALA A 112 -23.26 -7.72 9.85
CA ALA A 112 -24.43 -7.20 9.15
C ALA A 112 -25.51 -8.25 8.81
N GLY A 113 -25.37 -9.48 9.29
CA GLY A 113 -26.34 -10.58 9.13
C GLY A 113 -26.35 -11.23 7.74
N LEU A 114 -25.24 -11.17 7.00
CA LEU A 114 -25.08 -11.73 5.65
C LEU A 114 -23.85 -12.66 5.59
N ALA A 115 -23.64 -13.41 4.51
CA ALA A 115 -22.55 -14.39 4.42
C ALA A 115 -21.14 -13.75 4.38
N GLY A 116 -21.01 -12.51 3.90
CA GLY A 116 -19.74 -11.81 3.77
C GLY A 116 -19.87 -10.46 3.06
N TRP A 117 -18.75 -9.85 2.71
CA TRP A 117 -18.70 -8.51 2.09
C TRP A 117 -19.37 -8.47 0.73
N ALA A 118 -19.23 -9.53 -0.07
CA ALA A 118 -19.78 -9.57 -1.43
C ALA A 118 -21.32 -9.49 -1.46
N GLU A 119 -21.98 -10.04 -0.44
CA GLU A 119 -23.44 -9.96 -0.29
C GLU A 119 -23.85 -8.59 0.28
N LEU A 120 -23.16 -8.11 1.32
CA LEU A 120 -23.41 -6.79 1.89
C LEU A 120 -23.23 -5.66 0.87
N ALA A 121 -22.21 -5.72 0.03
CA ALA A 121 -21.95 -4.74 -1.03
C ALA A 121 -22.96 -4.79 -2.20
N ALA A 122 -23.74 -5.88 -2.30
CA ALA A 122 -24.83 -6.01 -3.26
C ALA A 122 -26.22 -5.71 -2.65
N ALA A 123 -26.31 -5.59 -1.31
CA ALA A 123 -27.57 -5.41 -0.61
C ALA A 123 -28.10 -3.96 -0.73
N PRO A 124 -29.37 -3.74 -1.12
CA PRO A 124 -29.93 -2.40 -1.29
C PRO A 124 -30.06 -1.65 0.05
N ASP A 125 -30.11 -2.37 1.17
CA ASP A 125 -30.20 -1.88 2.55
C ASP A 125 -28.82 -1.79 3.25
N MET A 126 -27.70 -1.92 2.52
CA MET A 126 -26.34 -1.86 3.05
C MET A 126 -26.11 -0.66 3.99
N GLY A 127 -26.61 0.52 3.61
CA GLY A 127 -26.46 1.77 4.39
C GLY A 127 -27.26 1.79 5.71
N GLU A 128 -28.21 0.88 5.90
CA GLU A 128 -28.90 0.63 7.16
C GLU A 128 -28.17 -0.44 7.98
N ARG A 129 -27.80 -1.56 7.35
CA ARG A 129 -27.02 -2.64 7.99
C ARG A 129 -25.70 -2.14 8.60
N LEU A 130 -25.02 -1.21 7.91
CA LEU A 130 -23.78 -0.57 8.37
C LEU A 130 -23.96 0.36 9.59
N ARG A 131 -25.19 0.57 10.09
CA ARG A 131 -25.48 1.29 11.35
C ARG A 131 -25.50 0.36 12.57
N GLY A 132 -25.39 -0.95 12.38
CA GLY A 132 -25.29 -1.92 13.47
C GLY A 132 -23.99 -1.76 14.30
N PRO A 133 -23.88 -2.45 15.45
CA PRO A 133 -22.71 -2.40 16.32
C PRO A 133 -21.53 -3.21 15.77
N LEU A 134 -21.05 -2.83 14.59
CA LEU A 134 -19.93 -3.49 13.89
C LEU A 134 -18.65 -3.39 14.73
N ARG A 135 -18.08 -4.55 15.12
CA ARG A 135 -16.81 -4.65 15.85
C ARG A 135 -15.65 -4.91 14.89
N ALA A 136 -15.92 -5.54 13.74
CA ALA A 136 -14.94 -5.83 12.70
C ALA A 136 -14.18 -4.56 12.24
N ILE A 137 -14.84 -3.39 12.22
CA ILE A 137 -14.22 -2.10 11.86
C ILE A 137 -13.16 -1.58 12.86
N HIS A 138 -12.88 -2.33 13.93
CA HIS A 138 -11.87 -2.02 14.95
C HIS A 138 -10.76 -3.09 15.06
N THR A 139 -10.77 -4.12 14.20
CA THR A 139 -9.74 -5.17 14.19
C THR A 139 -8.39 -4.61 13.75
N ILE A 140 -8.34 -4.03 12.55
CA ILE A 140 -7.21 -3.28 11.99
C ILE A 140 -7.24 -1.87 12.58
N ARG A 141 -6.17 -1.45 13.27
CA ARG A 141 -6.11 -0.18 14.01
C ARG A 141 -4.70 0.39 14.12
N THR A 142 -4.61 1.69 14.41
CA THR A 142 -3.37 2.43 14.65
C THR A 142 -3.66 3.70 15.46
N THR A 143 -2.62 4.41 15.89
CA THR A 143 -2.74 5.75 16.49
C THR A 143 -2.22 6.84 15.55
N PRO A 144 -2.63 8.11 15.72
CA PRO A 144 -1.99 9.24 15.03
C PRO A 144 -0.49 9.36 15.32
N ALA A 145 -0.05 9.02 16.54
CA ALA A 145 1.34 9.10 16.96
C ALA A 145 2.22 8.06 16.26
N ASP A 146 1.75 6.82 16.14
CA ASP A 146 2.38 5.75 15.37
C ASP A 146 2.56 6.17 13.91
N MET A 147 1.51 6.72 13.28
CA MET A 147 1.58 7.13 11.88
C MET A 147 2.49 8.34 11.66
N ALA A 148 2.50 9.32 12.57
CA ALA A 148 3.48 10.41 12.54
C ALA A 148 4.92 9.91 12.73
N ARG A 149 5.14 8.88 13.58
CA ARG A 149 6.44 8.20 13.75
C ARG A 149 6.87 7.45 12.48
N LEU A 150 5.98 6.64 11.89
CA LEU A 150 6.23 5.92 10.65
C LEU A 150 6.60 6.88 9.50
N LEU A 151 5.85 7.98 9.33
CA LEU A 151 6.15 9.01 8.34
C LEU A 151 7.52 9.67 8.57
N ARG A 152 7.89 9.97 9.83
CA ARG A 152 9.23 10.48 10.17
C ARG A 152 10.32 9.51 9.76
N LEU A 153 10.18 8.23 10.07
CA LEU A 153 11.16 7.18 9.74
C LEU A 153 11.33 7.06 8.20
N ILE A 154 10.21 7.00 7.46
CA ILE A 154 10.22 6.97 5.98
C ILE A 154 10.89 8.22 5.39
N TRP A 155 10.61 9.42 5.93
CA TRP A 155 11.21 10.68 5.46
C TRP A 155 12.67 10.89 5.83
N ARG A 156 13.26 9.97 6.61
CA ARG A 156 14.67 9.98 7.02
C ARG A 156 15.49 8.82 6.47
N GLY A 157 14.86 7.83 5.82
CA GLY A 157 15.53 6.59 5.41
C GLY A 157 15.73 5.60 6.57
N GLU A 158 15.03 5.81 7.69
CA GLU A 158 15.14 5.06 8.94
C GLU A 158 14.11 3.90 9.03
N ALA A 159 13.19 3.78 8.06
CA ALA A 159 12.13 2.76 8.05
C ALA A 159 12.49 1.44 7.31
N GLY A 160 13.70 1.33 6.78
CA GLY A 160 14.15 0.24 5.91
C GLY A 160 15.13 0.75 4.85
N PRO A 161 15.46 -0.04 3.81
CA PRO A 161 16.33 0.40 2.72
C PRO A 161 15.88 1.73 2.11
N GLU A 162 16.84 2.62 1.82
CA GLU A 162 16.53 3.98 1.35
C GLU A 162 15.86 3.98 -0.04
N GLU A 163 16.11 2.97 -0.88
CA GLU A 163 15.38 2.80 -2.15
C GLU A 163 13.90 2.51 -1.92
N ALA A 164 13.56 1.76 -0.86
CA ALA A 164 12.19 1.48 -0.47
C ALA A 164 11.53 2.71 0.17
N CYS A 165 12.25 3.41 1.05
CA CYS A 165 11.80 4.67 1.64
C CYS A 165 11.54 5.73 0.55
N ALA A 166 12.45 5.88 -0.42
CA ALA A 166 12.31 6.76 -1.57
C ALA A 166 11.08 6.42 -2.42
N ALA A 167 10.85 5.13 -2.72
CA ALA A 167 9.67 4.69 -3.47
C ALA A 167 8.36 5.02 -2.74
N VAL A 168 8.29 4.85 -1.41
CA VAL A 168 7.09 5.23 -0.64
C VAL A 168 6.87 6.74 -0.66
N ARG A 169 7.91 7.56 -0.48
CA ARG A 169 7.82 9.04 -0.54
C ARG A 169 7.34 9.52 -1.91
N GLU A 170 7.84 8.91 -2.99
CA GLU A 170 7.39 9.20 -4.35
C GLU A 170 5.91 8.81 -4.57
N LEU A 171 5.51 7.60 -4.18
CA LEU A 171 4.13 7.13 -4.37
C LEU A 171 3.12 7.93 -3.53
N MET A 172 3.47 8.34 -2.32
CA MET A 172 2.63 9.24 -1.50
C MET A 172 2.53 10.66 -2.09
N ALA A 173 3.57 11.17 -2.76
CA ALA A 173 3.51 12.46 -3.47
C ALA A 173 2.61 12.40 -4.73
N ARG A 174 2.42 11.19 -5.27
CA ARG A 174 1.52 10.87 -6.40
C ARG A 174 0.08 10.55 -5.96
N GLN A 175 -0.31 10.76 -4.69
CA GLN A 175 -1.72 10.57 -4.28
C GLN A 175 -2.64 11.47 -5.12
N VAL A 176 -3.65 10.86 -5.73
CA VAL A 176 -4.64 11.54 -6.59
C VAL A 176 -5.63 12.35 -5.75
N THR A 177 -6.03 11.82 -4.60
CA THR A 177 -6.86 12.51 -3.62
C THR A 177 -6.05 13.60 -2.90
N ARG A 178 -6.60 14.81 -2.82
CA ARG A 178 -6.01 15.98 -2.13
C ARG A 178 -7.03 16.75 -1.29
N GLN A 179 -8.28 16.32 -1.32
CA GLN A 179 -9.42 16.92 -0.63
C GLN A 179 -9.45 16.63 0.89
N ARG A 180 -8.31 16.69 1.58
CA ARG A 180 -8.18 16.51 3.05
C ARG A 180 -7.05 17.39 3.62
N LEU A 181 -5.88 16.84 3.96
CA LEU A 181 -4.78 17.60 4.60
C LEU A 181 -4.42 18.85 3.78
N ALA A 182 -4.31 18.70 2.46
CA ALA A 182 -3.95 19.81 1.56
C ALA A 182 -5.01 20.92 1.45
N MET A 183 -6.24 20.73 1.95
CA MET A 183 -7.23 21.82 2.06
C MET A 183 -6.90 22.81 3.18
N GLY A 184 -6.05 22.43 4.14
CA GLY A 184 -5.61 23.31 5.22
C GLY A 184 -4.46 24.26 4.86
N PHE A 185 -3.89 24.17 3.66
CA PHE A 185 -2.64 24.84 3.30
C PHE A 185 -2.74 25.62 1.96
N PRO A 186 -1.98 26.73 1.81
CA PRO A 186 -1.89 27.45 0.53
C PRO A 186 -1.30 26.60 -0.62
N HIS A 187 -1.54 27.03 -1.86
CA HIS A 187 -1.22 26.27 -3.08
C HIS A 187 0.28 26.08 -3.39
N ASP A 188 1.19 26.75 -2.66
CA ASP A 188 2.65 26.59 -2.77
C ASP A 188 3.20 25.47 -1.87
N VAL A 189 2.49 25.14 -0.78
CA VAL A 189 2.74 23.97 0.07
C VAL A 189 2.56 22.69 -0.74
N ARG A 190 3.34 21.65 -0.42
CA ARG A 190 3.26 20.33 -1.04
C ARG A 190 2.91 19.29 0.01
N VAL A 191 1.90 18.47 -0.25
CA VAL A 191 1.47 17.39 0.64
C VAL A 191 1.62 16.06 -0.07
N ALA A 192 2.34 15.12 0.56
CA ALA A 192 2.45 13.73 0.15
C ALA A 192 1.73 12.88 1.21
N ALA A 193 0.67 12.16 0.84
CA ALA A 193 -0.30 11.64 1.82
C ALA A 193 -0.85 10.25 1.47
N LYS A 194 -1.54 9.65 2.45
CA LYS A 194 -2.41 8.49 2.29
C LYS A 194 -3.73 8.70 3.05
N SER A 195 -4.82 8.82 2.30
CA SER A 195 -6.20 8.89 2.81
C SER A 195 -6.75 7.51 3.16
N GLY A 196 -7.57 7.43 4.21
CA GLY A 196 -8.38 6.25 4.58
C GLY A 196 -9.85 6.62 4.85
N SER A 197 -10.78 5.78 4.43
CA SER A 197 -12.23 5.98 4.60
C SER A 197 -12.90 4.64 4.90
N LEU A 198 -13.83 4.58 5.86
CA LEU A 198 -14.61 3.37 6.12
C LEU A 198 -16.07 3.74 6.48
N PHE A 199 -17.01 3.26 5.65
CA PHE A 199 -18.48 3.35 5.80
C PHE A 199 -19.04 4.74 6.18
N GLY A 200 -18.34 5.80 5.78
CA GLY A 200 -18.69 7.18 6.14
C GLY A 200 -18.53 7.53 7.64
N VAL A 201 -18.21 6.57 8.52
CA VAL A 201 -18.02 6.77 9.96
C VAL A 201 -16.57 7.03 10.36
N VAL A 202 -15.59 6.48 9.62
CA VAL A 202 -14.15 6.75 9.84
C VAL A 202 -13.57 7.48 8.64
N ARG A 203 -12.86 8.60 8.88
CA ARG A 203 -12.18 9.39 7.84
C ARG A 203 -10.85 9.90 8.35
N ASN A 204 -9.76 9.39 7.76
CA ASN A 204 -8.41 9.67 8.22
C ASN A 204 -7.55 10.15 7.04
N GLU A 205 -6.54 10.97 7.29
CA GLU A 205 -5.42 11.14 6.36
C GLU A 205 -4.12 11.38 7.12
N ILE A 206 -3.06 10.73 6.63
CA ILE A 206 -1.70 10.88 7.14
C ILE A 206 -0.81 11.37 5.99
N GLY A 207 0.19 12.19 6.26
CA GLY A 207 1.09 12.66 5.21
C GLY A 207 2.18 13.60 5.71
N VAL A 208 3.09 13.96 4.81
CA VAL A 208 4.13 14.96 5.07
C VAL A 208 3.81 16.24 4.30
N VAL A 209 3.66 17.31 5.06
CA VAL A 209 3.48 18.69 4.60
C VAL A 209 4.87 19.30 4.43
N ARG A 210 5.22 19.70 3.20
CA ARG A 210 6.46 20.44 2.89
C ARG A 210 6.11 21.89 2.57
N LEU A 211 6.63 22.82 3.36
CA LEU A 211 6.50 24.27 3.17
C LEU A 211 7.40 24.78 2.02
N PRO A 212 7.19 26.00 1.51
CA PRO A 212 8.03 26.61 0.47
C PRO A 212 9.50 26.69 0.85
N ASP A 213 9.78 27.06 2.12
CA ASP A 213 11.11 27.11 2.74
C ASP A 213 11.82 25.75 2.87
N GLY A 214 11.13 24.65 2.53
CA GLY A 214 11.66 23.30 2.57
C GLY A 214 11.50 22.56 3.90
N ARG A 215 11.01 23.21 4.97
CA ARG A 215 10.62 22.54 6.23
C ARG A 215 9.54 21.49 5.97
N ARG A 216 9.54 20.43 6.78
CA ARG A 216 8.69 19.24 6.60
C ARG A 216 8.05 18.83 7.92
N TYR A 217 6.74 18.65 7.91
CA TYR A 217 5.95 18.27 9.08
C TYR A 217 5.18 16.98 8.77
N ALA A 218 5.32 15.96 9.61
CA ALA A 218 4.49 14.77 9.54
C ALA A 218 3.15 15.03 10.27
N ALA A 219 2.05 14.97 9.53
CA ALA A 219 0.70 15.12 10.04
C ALA A 219 -0.05 13.79 9.96
N ALA A 220 -0.84 13.49 10.98
CA ALA A 220 -1.71 12.32 11.02
C ALA A 220 -3.01 12.73 11.72
N VAL A 221 -4.11 12.78 10.97
CA VAL A 221 -5.42 13.19 11.49
C VAL A 221 -6.40 12.04 11.27
N PHE A 222 -7.07 11.65 12.35
CA PHE A 222 -8.00 10.53 12.42
C PHE A 222 -9.33 11.02 12.96
N THR A 223 -10.43 10.70 12.29
CA THR A 223 -11.78 11.07 12.75
C THR A 223 -12.70 9.86 12.75
N ARG A 224 -13.54 9.77 13.78
CA ARG A 224 -14.62 8.77 13.90
C ARG A 224 -15.88 9.47 14.37
N ALA A 225 -17.02 9.16 13.76
CA ALA A 225 -18.34 9.57 14.19
C ALA A 225 -19.21 8.34 14.53
N GLU A 226 -20.23 8.56 15.36
CA GLU A 226 -21.23 7.54 15.74
C GLU A 226 -22.19 7.20 14.58
N ARG A 227 -22.32 8.10 13.61
CA ARG A 227 -23.16 7.96 12.41
C ARG A 227 -22.37 8.48 11.20
N PRO A 228 -22.65 8.01 9.97
CA PRO A 228 -21.95 8.46 8.78
C PRO A 228 -21.99 9.99 8.60
N TYR A 229 -20.87 10.60 8.22
CA TYR A 229 -20.78 12.05 7.98
C TYR A 229 -21.68 12.48 6.82
N VAL A 230 -22.76 13.22 7.11
CA VAL A 230 -23.70 13.73 6.09
C VAL A 230 -23.04 14.72 5.12
N ASN A 231 -22.09 15.52 5.60
CA ASN A 231 -21.31 16.43 4.77
C ASN A 231 -19.84 16.00 4.74
N GLU A 232 -19.47 15.21 3.73
CA GLU A 232 -18.09 14.75 3.51
C GLU A 232 -17.08 15.89 3.33
N HIS A 233 -17.50 17.03 2.77
CA HIS A 233 -16.63 18.18 2.51
C HIS A 233 -16.26 18.90 3.83
N ALA A 234 -17.22 19.09 4.73
CA ALA A 234 -16.99 19.74 6.02
C ALA A 234 -15.98 18.97 6.89
N ILE A 235 -16.12 17.64 6.99
CA ILE A 235 -15.16 16.81 7.74
C ILE A 235 -13.79 16.72 7.05
N ASN A 236 -13.76 16.71 5.72
CA ASN A 236 -12.53 16.81 4.94
C ASN A 236 -11.79 18.14 5.19
N ALA A 237 -12.52 19.26 5.23
CA ALA A 237 -11.97 20.58 5.55
C ALA A 237 -11.47 20.65 7.01
N ALA A 238 -12.20 20.06 7.96
CA ALA A 238 -11.78 19.95 9.36
C ALA A 238 -10.48 19.14 9.52
N ILE A 239 -10.29 18.07 8.73
CA ILE A 239 -9.02 17.33 8.66
C ILE A 239 -7.87 18.22 8.19
N GLY A 240 -8.10 19.06 7.18
CA GLY A 240 -7.14 20.08 6.73
C GLY A 240 -6.82 21.11 7.81
N ALA A 241 -7.84 21.72 8.40
CA ALA A 241 -7.69 22.77 9.42
C ALA A 241 -6.96 22.27 10.69
N ALA A 242 -7.27 21.05 11.15
CA ALA A 242 -6.58 20.44 12.29
C ALA A 242 -5.07 20.24 12.02
N ALA A 243 -4.71 19.83 10.80
CA ALA A 243 -3.31 19.70 10.40
C ALA A 243 -2.61 21.06 10.24
N ALA A 244 -3.31 22.08 9.73
CA ALA A 244 -2.80 23.44 9.59
C ALA A 244 -2.47 24.05 10.97
N ALA A 245 -3.42 23.99 11.91
CA ALA A 245 -3.24 24.48 13.27
C ALA A 245 -2.09 23.76 14.01
N ALA A 246 -1.96 22.43 13.84
CA ALA A 246 -0.84 21.67 14.40
C ALA A 246 0.53 22.09 13.81
N VAL A 247 0.59 22.42 12.52
CA VAL A 247 1.82 22.93 11.88
C VAL A 247 2.12 24.36 12.30
N GLN A 248 1.12 25.22 12.49
CA GLN A 248 1.27 26.60 12.99
C GLN A 248 1.81 26.62 14.43
N ALA A 249 1.24 25.81 15.33
CA ALA A 249 1.73 25.64 16.69
C ALA A 249 3.20 25.15 16.72
N LEU A 250 3.58 24.21 15.85
CA LEU A 250 4.96 23.72 15.70
C LEU A 250 5.91 24.71 14.97
N ARG A 251 5.41 25.87 14.52
CA ARG A 251 6.22 26.99 14.01
C ARG A 251 6.41 28.11 15.04
N GLY A 252 5.67 28.09 16.16
CA GLY A 252 5.57 29.22 17.08
C GLY A 252 4.70 30.37 16.56
N GLU A 253 3.77 30.06 15.66
CA GLU A 253 2.88 31.03 15.01
C GLU A 253 1.46 30.82 15.55
N CYS A 254 1.17 31.45 16.69
CA CYS A 254 -0.14 31.49 17.36
C CYS A 254 -0.58 32.95 17.56
#